data_AF-A0A378Y746-F1
#
_entry.id   AF-A0A378Y746-F1
#
_cell.length_a   1.000
_cell.length_b   1.000
_cell.length_c   1.000
_cell.angle_alpha   90.00
_cell.angle_beta   90.00
_cell.angle_gamma   90.00
#
_symmetry.space_group_name_H-M   'P 1'
#
loop_
_entity.id
_entity.type
_entity.pdbx_description
1 polymer ?
#
loop_
_entity_poly.entity_id
_entity_poly.type
_entity_poly.pdbx_seq_one_letter_code
_entity_poly.pdbx_strand_id
1 'polypeptide(L)'
;MSDLPRTTKSGRILLRRFTADPVHVYLGPTKPGNGVSRVHLDRLLDDQLVTLGEHEHGLGRRLHVTERGRAVLAAHPEGADLA
;
A
#
# COMPACT_ATOMS: atom_id res chain seq x y z
N MET A 1 20.49 -11.11 5.79
CA MET A 1 19.06 -11.29 6.11
C MET A 1 18.40 -9.96 5.83
N SER A 2 17.53 -9.88 4.83
CA SER A 2 16.87 -8.62 4.48
C SER A 2 15.98 -8.19 5.64
N ASP A 3 16.40 -7.13 6.33
CA ASP A 3 15.62 -6.52 7.40
C ASP A 3 14.36 -5.93 6.77
N LEU A 4 13.25 -6.67 6.85
CA LEU A 4 11.98 -6.24 6.28
C LEU A 4 11.53 -4.99 7.03
N PRO A 5 11.16 -3.91 6.33
CA PRO A 5 10.81 -2.66 6.99
C PRO A 5 9.60 -2.92 7.89
N ARG A 6 9.70 -2.47 9.14
CA ARG A 6 8.58 -2.50 10.10
C ARG A 6 7.50 -1.53 9.63
N THR A 7 6.59 -2.02 8.80
CA THR A 7 5.40 -1.24 8.43
C THR A 7 4.44 -1.17 9.61
N THR A 8 3.62 -0.11 9.66
CA THR A 8 2.60 0.07 10.70
C THR A 8 1.42 -0.88 10.50
N LYS A 9 0.59 -1.09 11.53
CA LYS A 9 -0.66 -1.88 11.42
C LYS A 9 -1.57 -1.34 10.31
N SER A 10 -1.74 -0.02 10.24
CA SER A 10 -2.48 0.64 9.16
C SER A 10 -1.85 0.41 7.77
N GLY A 11 -0.51 0.39 7.69
CA GLY A 11 0.21 0.04 6.47
C GLY A 11 -0.06 -1.39 6.01
N ARG A 12 -0.04 -2.37 6.92
CA ARG A 12 -0.41 -3.77 6.60
C ARG A 12 -1.84 -3.90 6.12
N ILE A 13 -2.80 -3.23 6.78
CA ILE A 13 -4.21 -3.25 6.38
C ILE A 13 -4.37 -2.72 4.95
N LEU A 14 -3.69 -1.61 4.62
CA LEU A 14 -3.70 -1.05 3.27
C LEU A 14 -3.05 -2.01 2.25
N LEU A 15 -1.90 -2.60 2.57
CA LEU A 15 -1.25 -3.57 1.71
C LEU A 15 -2.15 -4.77 1.40
N ARG A 16 -2.84 -5.34 2.40
CA ARG A 16 -3.81 -6.43 2.19
C ARG A 16 -4.96 -5.99 1.28
N ARG A 17 -5.48 -4.78 1.50
CA ARG A 17 -6.52 -4.20 0.64
C ARG A 17 -6.04 -4.06 -0.80
N PHE A 18 -4.82 -3.57 -1.03
CA PHE A 18 -4.24 -3.40 -2.36
C PHE A 18 -3.91 -4.72 -3.06
N THR A 19 -3.71 -5.81 -2.32
CA THR A 19 -3.58 -7.16 -2.90
C THR A 19 -4.93 -7.78 -3.26
N ALA A 20 -6.00 -7.43 -2.56
CA ALA A 20 -7.34 -7.97 -2.80
C ALA A 20 -8.05 -7.25 -3.95
N ASP A 21 -7.99 -5.92 -3.96
CA ASP A 21 -8.73 -5.08 -4.89
C ASP A 21 -7.81 -4.15 -5.68
N PRO A 22 -8.08 -3.90 -6.98
CA PRO A 22 -7.43 -2.84 -7.71
C PRO A 22 -7.83 -1.48 -7.11
N VAL A 23 -6.84 -0.77 -6.55
CA VAL A 23 -7.03 0.57 -6.00
C VAL A 23 -6.34 1.60 -6.88
N HIS A 24 -7.09 2.60 -7.32
CA HIS A 24 -6.55 3.77 -8.01
C HIS A 24 -6.50 4.97 -7.06
N VAL A 25 -5.45 5.78 -7.19
CA VAL A 25 -5.26 7.00 -6.41
C VAL A 25 -5.08 8.20 -7.34
N TYR A 26 -5.85 9.24 -7.07
CA TYR A 26 -5.64 10.54 -7.69
C TYR A 26 -4.50 11.25 -6.95
N LEU A 27 -3.47 11.67 -7.68
CA LEU A 27 -2.33 12.43 -7.13
C LEU A 27 -2.66 13.92 -6.87
N GLY A 28 -3.93 14.30 -6.88
CA GLY A 28 -4.36 15.65 -6.51
C GLY A 28 -4.03 15.94 -5.04
N PRO A 29 -3.69 17.20 -4.68
CA PRO A 29 -3.17 17.55 -3.36
C PRO A 29 -4.15 17.29 -2.19
N THR A 30 -5.44 17.11 -2.47
CA THR A 30 -6.49 17.07 -1.43
C THR A 30 -7.28 15.77 -1.34
N LYS A 31 -7.11 14.84 -2.29
CA LYS A 31 -7.89 13.58 -2.33
C LYS A 31 -7.07 12.42 -2.89
N PRO A 32 -6.26 11.73 -2.07
CA PRO A 32 -5.95 10.34 -2.37
C PRO A 32 -7.30 9.59 -2.50
N GLY A 33 -7.65 9.21 -3.73
CA GLY A 33 -8.90 8.49 -4.00
C GLY A 33 -9.07 7.25 -3.11
N ASN A 34 -10.32 6.86 -2.86
CA ASN A 34 -10.68 5.56 -2.28
C ASN A 34 -10.35 5.31 -0.79
N GLY A 35 -10.32 6.36 0.04
CA GLY A 35 -10.21 6.20 1.50
C GLY A 35 -8.82 5.81 1.98
N VAL A 36 -7.79 6.07 1.17
CA VAL A 36 -6.39 5.89 1.54
C VAL A 36 -5.87 7.21 2.10
N SER A 37 -5.30 7.22 3.30
CA SER A 37 -4.64 8.43 3.82
C SER A 37 -3.37 8.72 3.01
N ARG A 38 -3.16 9.99 2.62
CA ARG A 38 -1.97 10.42 1.86
C ARG A 38 -0.68 10.08 2.60
N VAL A 39 -0.65 10.35 3.91
CA VAL A 39 0.51 10.08 4.78
C VAL A 39 0.86 8.59 4.80
N HIS A 40 -0.15 7.72 4.84
CA HIS A 40 0.10 6.28 4.80
C HIS A 40 0.57 5.83 3.42
N LEU A 41 -0.01 6.38 2.35
CA LEU A 41 0.41 6.06 0.99
C LEU A 41 1.86 6.48 0.73
N ASP A 42 2.22 7.72 1.09
CA ASP A 42 3.58 8.24 0.88
C ASP A 42 4.61 7.37 1.61
N ARG A 43 4.34 6.96 2.86
CA ARG A 43 5.21 6.02 3.59
C ARG A 43 5.36 4.67 2.89
N LEU A 44 4.28 4.10 2.35
CA LEU A 44 4.35 2.83 1.64
C LEU A 44 5.13 2.95 0.32
N LEU A 45 5.10 4.11 -0.33
CA LEU A 45 5.90 4.42 -1.51
C LEU A 45 7.38 4.60 -1.14
N ASP A 46 7.67 5.36 -0.08
CA ASP A 46 9.02 5.61 0.44
C ASP A 46 9.70 4.29 0.86
N ASP A 47 8.95 3.40 1.52
CA ASP A 47 9.41 2.06 1.92
C ASP A 47 9.45 1.05 0.75
N GLN A 48 9.09 1.49 -0.47
CA GLN A 48 9.04 0.69 -1.69
C GLN A 48 8.14 -0.57 -1.59
N LEU A 49 7.10 -0.51 -0.76
CA LEU A 49 6.14 -1.60 -0.56
C LEU A 49 5.03 -1.59 -1.63
N VAL A 50 4.79 -0.42 -2.22
CA VAL A 50 3.89 -0.24 -3.35
C VAL A 50 4.55 0.63 -4.41
N THR A 51 4.04 0.55 -5.64
CA THR A 51 4.38 1.44 -6.74
C THR A 51 3.11 1.98 -7.40
N LEU A 52 3.25 3.11 -8.08
CA LEU A 52 2.18 3.68 -8.91
C LEU A 52 2.42 3.25 -10.36
N GLY A 53 1.40 2.64 -10.95
CA GLY A 53 1.34 2.34 -12.37
C GLY A 53 1.03 3.58 -13.20
N GLU A 54 0.66 3.34 -14.45
CA GLU A 54 0.26 4.39 -15.38
C GLU A 54 -1.02 5.10 -14.95
N HIS A 55 -1.21 6.30 -15.51
CA HIS A 55 -2.42 7.07 -15.27
C HIS A 55 -3.55 6.55 -16.17
N GLU A 56 -4.60 6.01 -15.55
CA GLU A 56 -5.81 5.58 -16.24
C GLU A 56 -6.81 6.74 -16.32
N HIS A 57 -7.32 6.99 -17.52
CA HIS A 57 -8.23 8.10 -17.82
C HIS A 57 -9.47 8.07 -16.91
N GLY A 58 -9.65 9.10 -16.10
CA GLY A 58 -10.79 9.23 -15.19
C GLY A 58 -10.66 8.49 -13.85
N LEU A 59 -9.67 7.61 -13.66
CA LEU A 59 -9.49 6.78 -12.47
C LEU A 59 -8.25 7.13 -11.64
N GLY A 60 -7.25 7.80 -12.22
CA GLY A 60 -6.00 8.15 -11.55
C GLY A 60 -4.90 7.12 -11.80
N ARG A 61 -3.92 7.00 -10.90
CA ARG A 61 -2.85 5.99 -11.03
C ARG A 61 -3.20 4.75 -10.25
N ARG A 62 -3.05 3.58 -10.88
CA ARG A 62 -3.26 2.29 -10.22
C ARG A 62 -2.12 1.99 -9.23
N LEU A 63 -2.46 1.46 -8.05
CA LEU A 63 -1.47 0.96 -7.10
C LEU A 63 -1.11 -0.49 -7.41
N HIS A 64 0.17 -0.80 -7.28
CA HIS A 64 0.71 -2.15 -7.37
C HIS A 64 1.49 -2.47 -6.11
N VAL A 65 1.20 -3.60 -5.48
CA VAL A 65 1.98 -4.10 -4.35
C VAL A 65 3.24 -4.79 -4.87
N THR A 66 4.40 -4.34 -4.42
CA THR A 66 5.71 -4.89 -4.83
C THR A 66 5.96 -6.25 -4.19
N GLU A 67 6.98 -6.98 -4.67
CA GLU A 67 7.44 -8.20 -4.00
C GLU A 67 7.85 -7.95 -2.54
N ARG A 68 8.47 -6.80 -2.26
CA ARG A 68 8.82 -6.36 -0.91
C ARG A 68 7.58 -6.17 -0.04
N GLY A 69 6.53 -5.54 -0.58
CA GLY A 69 5.23 -5.41 0.09
C GLY A 69 4.58 -6.75 0.42
N ARG A 70 4.65 -7.71 -0.52
CA ARG A 70 4.15 -9.09 -0.29
C ARG A 70 4.96 -9.83 0.75
N ALA A 71 6.29 -9.67 0.77
CA ALA A 71 7.16 -10.28 1.78
C ALA A 71 6.85 -9.75 3.19
N VAL A 72 6.57 -8.44 3.33
CA VAL A 72 6.10 -7.85 4.59
C VAL A 72 4.76 -8.47 5.04
N LEU A 73 3.82 -8.69 4.13
CA LEU A 73 2.56 -9.38 4.46
C LEU A 73 2.79 -10.83 4.90
N ALA A 74 3.68 -11.56 4.22
CA ALA A 74 4.01 -12.95 4.57
C ALA A 74 4.67 -13.06 5.96
N ALA A 75 5.49 -12.08 6.34
CA ALA A 75 6.10 -12.00 7.67
C ALA A 75 5.11 -11.60 8.79
N HIS A 76 3.93 -11.09 8.43
CA HIS A 76 2.89 -10.62 9.36
C HIS A 76 1.51 -11.18 8.99
N PRO A 77 1.28 -12.50 9.19
CA PRO A 77 -0.01 -13.12 8.91
C PRO A 77 -1.14 -12.54 9.77
N GLU A 78 -2.38 -12.59 9.27
CA GLU A 78 -3.57 -11.91 9.83
C GLU A 78 -3.81 -12.08 11.34
N GLY A 79 -3.34 -13.19 11.94
CA GLY A 79 -3.45 -13.45 13.37
C GLY A 79 -2.44 -12.71 14.27
N ALA A 80 -1.40 -12.09 13.71
CA ALA A 80 -0.37 -11.38 14.48
C ALA A 80 -0.80 -9.97 14.95
N ASP A 81 -1.92 -9.45 14.44
CA ASP A 81 -2.43 -8.09 14.74
C ASP A 81 -3.60 -8.07 15.76
N LEU A 82 -3.98 -9.25 16.28
CA LEU A 82 -5.07 -9.48 17.24
C LEU A 82 -4.60 -9.89 18.65
N ALA A 83 -3.28 -10.01 18.86
CA ALA A 83 -2.67 -10.31 20.16
C ALA A 83 -2.17 -9.04 20.86
#